data_AF-A0A959S6D1-F1
#
_entry.id   AF-A0A959S6D1-F1
#
_cell.length_a   1.000
_cell.length_b   1.000
_cell.length_c   1.000
_cell.angle_alpha   90.00
_cell.angle_beta   90.00
_cell.angle_gamma   90.00
#
_symmetry.space_group_name_H-M   'P 1'
#
loop_
_entity.id
_entity.type
_entity.pdbx_description
1 polymer ?
#
loop_
_entity_poly.entity_id
_entity_poly.type
_entity_poly.pdbx_seq_one_letter_code
_entity_poly.pdbx_strand_id
1 'polypeptide(L)'
;PKENLLNRFGDIDENGHYSSPIENPSRRFFTMLGTLVGGRVCVPRAGLSAAKAALTIAVKYALRRRQFSADNVSGQEMLLLDYQSHQRRLMPHLAKAYALDFALTYLSKRYVNRTDEDIREIETLAAGMKAYATWFTTEAIQECREACGGKGYLAENRFADLKADSDIFTTFEGDNTVLMQLVAKGVLSEFRKEFHEEGTWAMLRYLGDRVSTAISERNPIVIRTTDRTHLLSDEFHFNAFLYREKSLLYSLAERIRGLVKEGMNAFDAALACQTHMLALAEAFVERVVLEQFQKAIDEQADAELQPILRKLCQLYALHTIEQHKGWFLEKDYLTGVKTKAIRKVVDELCSTLRQDARALVHAFGIPDELLAAEIIVGEEFILPGKA
;
A
#
# COMPACT_ATOMS: atom_id res chain seq x y z
N PRO A 1 -30.10 -14.99 31.79
CA PRO A 1 -30.55 -13.94 32.73
C PRO A 1 -30.31 -12.53 32.14
N LYS A 2 -31.13 -11.53 32.48
CA LYS A 2 -31.04 -10.17 31.91
C LYS A 2 -29.70 -9.51 32.24
N GLU A 3 -29.19 -9.79 33.42
CA GLU A 3 -27.89 -9.36 33.94
C GLU A 3 -26.69 -9.83 33.09
N ASN A 4 -26.87 -10.79 32.17
CA ASN A 4 -25.84 -11.22 31.23
C ASN A 4 -25.79 -10.37 29.95
N LEU A 5 -26.74 -9.44 29.74
CA LEU A 5 -26.76 -8.57 28.57
C LEU A 5 -25.65 -7.50 28.68
N LEU A 6 -24.77 -7.44 27.67
CA LEU A 6 -23.79 -6.37 27.53
C LEU A 6 -24.49 -5.09 27.03
N ASN A 7 -25.09 -4.33 27.94
CA ASN A 7 -26.05 -3.26 27.64
C ASN A 7 -25.44 -1.84 27.55
N ARG A 8 -24.11 -1.71 27.40
CA ARG A 8 -23.40 -0.42 27.38
C ARG A 8 -23.97 0.62 26.38
N PHE A 9 -24.41 0.16 25.21
CA PHE A 9 -24.90 1.02 24.13
C PHE A 9 -26.37 0.81 23.79
N GLY A 10 -27.07 -0.02 24.57
CA GLY A 10 -28.47 -0.32 24.37
C GLY A 10 -28.94 -1.34 25.39
N ASP A 11 -30.09 -1.09 26.00
CA ASP A 11 -30.64 -1.89 27.09
C ASP A 11 -32.07 -2.31 26.81
N ILE A 12 -32.55 -3.33 27.52
CA ILE A 12 -33.92 -3.81 27.46
C ILE A 12 -34.50 -3.77 28.88
N ASP A 13 -35.61 -3.06 29.09
CA ASP A 13 -36.25 -2.98 30.40
C ASP A 13 -36.93 -4.31 30.80
N GLU A 14 -37.52 -4.39 31.99
CA GLU A 14 -38.20 -5.61 32.47
C GLU A 14 -39.45 -5.96 31.64
N ASN A 15 -40.00 -5.00 30.90
CA ASN A 15 -41.18 -5.16 30.05
C ASN A 15 -40.80 -5.49 28.59
N GLY A 16 -39.50 -5.60 28.27
CA GLY A 16 -39.02 -5.88 26.93
C GLY A 16 -38.81 -4.65 26.03
N HIS A 17 -38.89 -3.42 26.56
CA HIS A 17 -38.66 -2.21 25.78
C HIS A 17 -37.17 -1.91 25.60
N TYR A 18 -36.77 -1.74 24.33
CA TYR A 18 -35.42 -1.33 23.98
C TYR A 18 -35.21 0.18 24.20
N SER A 19 -34.06 0.54 24.76
CA SER A 19 -33.60 1.93 24.86
C SER A 19 -32.12 2.03 24.53
N SER A 20 -31.65 3.21 24.12
CA SER A 20 -30.24 3.45 23.84
C SER A 20 -29.88 4.92 24.12
N PRO A 21 -28.72 5.20 24.73
CA PRO A 21 -28.23 6.57 24.90
C PRO A 21 -27.81 7.23 23.58
N ILE A 22 -27.63 6.44 22.50
CA ILE A 22 -27.34 6.92 21.15
C ILE A 22 -28.60 6.74 20.31
N GLU A 23 -29.32 7.82 20.00
CA GLU A 23 -30.60 7.75 19.27
C GLU A 23 -30.41 7.24 17.83
N ASN A 24 -29.50 7.87 17.08
CA ASN A 24 -29.27 7.54 15.68
C ASN A 24 -28.69 6.12 15.51
N PRO A 25 -29.42 5.19 14.84
CA PRO A 25 -28.98 3.80 14.70
C PRO A 25 -27.63 3.64 14.00
N SER A 26 -27.38 4.44 12.96
CA SER A 26 -26.10 4.41 12.22
C SER A 26 -24.95 4.86 13.10
N ARG A 27 -25.11 5.97 13.83
CA ARG A 27 -24.10 6.47 14.78
C ARG A 27 -23.79 5.41 15.84
N ARG A 28 -24.82 4.78 16.41
CA ARG A 28 -24.67 3.72 17.41
C ARG A 28 -23.88 2.53 16.87
N PHE A 29 -24.23 2.06 15.68
CA PHE A 29 -23.51 0.97 15.01
C PHE A 29 -22.03 1.31 14.80
N PHE A 30 -21.71 2.50 14.28
CA PHE A 30 -20.31 2.92 14.08
C PHE A 30 -19.56 3.11 15.40
N THR A 31 -20.20 3.62 16.45
CA THR A 31 -19.59 3.71 17.79
C THR A 31 -19.22 2.32 18.34
N MET A 32 -20.08 1.31 18.15
CA MET A 32 -19.77 -0.07 18.53
C MET A 32 -18.60 -0.64 17.72
N LEU A 33 -18.51 -0.31 16.42
CA LEU A 33 -17.41 -0.75 15.57
C LEU A 33 -16.08 -0.05 15.87
N GLY A 34 -16.07 1.06 16.60
CA GLY A 34 -14.85 1.80 16.97
C GLY A 34 -13.83 0.95 17.75
N THR A 35 -14.27 -0.14 18.41
CA THR A 35 -13.36 -1.09 19.06
C THR A 35 -12.52 -1.90 18.06
N LEU A 36 -13.00 -2.10 16.83
CA LEU A 36 -12.30 -2.86 15.78
C LEU A 36 -11.09 -2.09 15.21
N VAL A 37 -10.98 -0.79 15.48
CA VAL A 37 -9.85 0.02 15.00
C VAL A 37 -8.53 -0.54 15.51
N GLY A 38 -8.47 -1.00 16.77
CA GLY A 38 -7.28 -1.64 17.32
C GLY A 38 -6.87 -2.88 16.52
N GLY A 39 -7.83 -3.74 16.18
CA GLY A 39 -7.62 -4.91 15.32
C GLY A 39 -7.07 -4.51 13.94
N ARG A 40 -7.66 -3.48 13.31
CA ARG A 40 -7.24 -2.96 12.00
C ARG A 40 -5.87 -2.29 12.01
N VAL A 41 -5.35 -1.86 13.16
CA VAL A 41 -3.97 -1.38 13.30
C VAL A 41 -2.99 -2.54 13.44
N CYS A 42 -3.36 -3.62 14.14
CA CYS A 42 -2.48 -4.75 14.43
C CYS A 42 -2.39 -5.77 13.28
N VAL A 43 -3.53 -6.15 12.69
CA VAL A 43 -3.64 -7.14 11.60
C VAL A 43 -2.70 -6.88 10.42
N PRO A 44 -2.64 -5.67 9.83
CA PRO A 44 -1.76 -5.43 8.68
C PRO A 44 -0.27 -5.60 9.02
N ARG A 45 0.13 -5.37 10.28
CA ARG A 45 1.50 -5.63 10.73
C ARG A 45 1.80 -7.11 10.81
N ALA A 46 0.87 -7.90 11.36
CA ALA A 46 1.00 -9.36 11.40
C ALA A 46 1.14 -9.94 9.97
N GLY A 47 0.31 -9.46 9.04
CA GLY A 47 0.43 -9.81 7.62
C GLY A 47 1.77 -9.39 7.03
N LEU A 48 2.21 -8.16 7.26
CA LEU A 48 3.50 -7.67 6.77
C LEU A 48 4.68 -8.50 7.31
N SER A 49 4.63 -8.96 8.56
CA SER A 49 5.63 -9.88 9.11
C SER A 49 5.69 -11.21 8.34
N ALA A 50 4.54 -11.79 7.97
CA ALA A 50 4.49 -13.00 7.13
C ALA A 50 5.05 -12.74 5.72
N ALA A 51 4.73 -11.59 5.11
CA ALA A 51 5.28 -11.18 3.82
C ALA A 51 6.81 -11.00 3.88
N LYS A 52 7.33 -10.36 4.94
CA LYS A 52 8.77 -10.19 5.18
C LYS A 52 9.49 -11.52 5.35
N ALA A 53 8.89 -12.49 6.04
CA ALA A 53 9.43 -13.85 6.15
C ALA A 53 9.52 -14.53 4.78
N ALA A 54 8.43 -14.52 3.99
CA ALA A 54 8.42 -15.09 2.65
C ALA A 54 9.43 -14.43 1.71
N LEU A 55 9.53 -13.09 1.73
CA LEU A 55 10.52 -12.33 0.96
C LEU A 55 11.96 -12.70 1.37
N THR A 56 12.21 -12.87 2.66
CA THR A 56 13.53 -13.27 3.17
C THR A 56 13.92 -14.65 2.63
N ILE A 57 13.00 -15.62 2.68
CA ILE A 57 13.22 -16.96 2.16
C ILE A 57 13.49 -16.91 0.66
N ALA A 58 12.64 -16.25 -0.11
CA ALA A 58 12.76 -16.19 -1.57
C ALA A 58 14.03 -15.47 -2.04
N VAL A 59 14.38 -14.34 -1.42
CA VAL A 59 15.61 -13.59 -1.77
C VAL A 59 16.86 -14.39 -1.41
N LYS A 60 16.92 -14.98 -0.20
CA LYS A 60 18.07 -15.83 0.20
C LYS A 60 18.23 -17.03 -0.74
N TYR A 61 17.11 -17.67 -1.14
CA TYR A 61 17.13 -18.75 -2.13
C TYR A 61 17.61 -18.27 -3.50
N ALA A 62 17.08 -17.15 -4.01
CA ALA A 62 17.44 -16.62 -5.33
C ALA A 62 18.90 -16.16 -5.44
N LEU A 63 19.53 -15.80 -4.30
CA LEU A 63 20.95 -15.46 -4.20
C LEU A 63 21.88 -16.69 -4.15
N ARG A 64 21.33 -17.91 -4.10
CA ARG A 64 22.08 -19.17 -4.05
C ARG A 64 21.78 -20.07 -5.23
N ARG A 65 20.50 -20.15 -5.60
CA ARG A 65 20.04 -21.02 -6.67
C ARG A 65 20.57 -20.52 -8.00
N ARG A 66 21.30 -21.40 -8.70
CA ARG A 66 21.70 -21.21 -10.09
C ARG A 66 20.81 -22.04 -11.00
N GLN A 67 20.54 -21.52 -12.19
CA GLN A 67 19.84 -22.25 -13.25
C GLN A 67 20.09 -21.55 -14.57
N PHE A 68 20.34 -22.35 -15.62
CA PHE A 68 20.66 -21.88 -16.98
C PHE A 68 22.01 -21.15 -17.05
N SER A 69 22.69 -21.30 -18.18
CA SER A 69 24.02 -20.70 -18.38
C SER A 69 23.90 -19.40 -19.17
N ALA A 70 24.63 -18.36 -18.75
CA ALA A 70 24.77 -17.12 -19.50
C ALA A 70 25.75 -17.26 -20.67
N ASP A 71 26.67 -18.23 -20.57
CA ASP A 71 27.68 -18.51 -21.58
C ASP A 71 27.96 -20.02 -21.62
N ASN A 72 28.08 -20.58 -22.81
CA ASN A 72 28.44 -22.00 -23.00
C ASN A 72 29.94 -22.26 -22.70
N VAL A 73 30.68 -21.22 -22.32
CA VAL A 73 32.15 -21.23 -22.21
C VAL A 73 32.62 -21.53 -20.77
N SER A 74 31.97 -20.96 -19.74
CA SER A 74 32.36 -21.19 -18.34
C SER A 74 31.66 -22.40 -17.69
N GLY A 75 30.52 -22.82 -18.24
CA GLY A 75 29.67 -23.88 -17.67
C GLY A 75 29.03 -23.51 -16.32
N GLN A 76 29.27 -22.30 -15.80
CA GLN A 76 28.70 -21.85 -14.54
C GLN A 76 27.33 -21.21 -14.77
N GLU A 77 26.30 -21.85 -14.22
CA GLU A 77 24.94 -21.33 -14.27
C GLU A 77 24.79 -20.00 -13.52
N MET A 78 23.90 -19.14 -13.99
CA MET A 78 23.64 -17.81 -13.41
C MET A 78 22.72 -17.91 -12.19
N LEU A 79 22.90 -17.04 -11.20
CA LEU A 79 22.01 -16.96 -10.03
C LEU A 79 20.62 -16.51 -10.47
N LEU A 80 19.56 -17.02 -9.83
CA LEU A 80 18.20 -16.60 -10.14
C LEU A 80 18.03 -15.08 -9.99
N LEU A 81 18.59 -14.48 -8.93
CA LEU A 81 18.47 -13.04 -8.70
C LEU A 81 19.28 -12.18 -9.69
N ASP A 82 20.15 -12.76 -10.53
CA ASP A 82 20.84 -12.02 -11.59
C ASP A 82 19.97 -11.83 -12.84
N TYR A 83 18.88 -12.60 -12.98
CA TYR A 83 17.91 -12.40 -14.05
C TYR A 83 17.01 -11.19 -13.77
N GLN A 84 16.96 -10.25 -14.72
CA GLN A 84 16.09 -9.06 -14.64
C GLN A 84 14.62 -9.43 -14.39
N SER A 85 14.13 -10.52 -15.00
CA SER A 85 12.78 -11.03 -14.78
C SER A 85 12.56 -11.45 -13.32
N HIS A 86 13.54 -12.09 -12.68
CA HIS A 86 13.44 -12.51 -11.29
C HIS A 86 13.54 -11.32 -10.33
N GLN A 87 14.38 -10.33 -10.65
CA GLN A 87 14.46 -9.08 -9.90
C GLN A 87 13.12 -8.33 -9.94
N ARG A 88 12.47 -8.27 -11.12
CA ARG A 88 11.12 -7.68 -11.27
C ARG A 88 10.05 -8.37 -10.44
N ARG A 89 10.20 -9.67 -10.16
CA ARG A 89 9.28 -10.42 -9.30
C ARG A 89 9.46 -10.04 -7.83
N LEU A 90 10.69 -9.92 -7.34
CA LEU A 90 10.99 -9.79 -5.90
C LEU A 90 11.27 -8.35 -5.42
N MET A 91 12.00 -7.54 -6.19
CA MET A 91 12.47 -6.22 -5.73
C MET A 91 11.32 -5.22 -5.52
N PRO A 92 10.29 -5.14 -6.37
CA PRO A 92 9.14 -4.27 -6.10
C PRO A 92 8.36 -4.67 -4.84
N HIS A 93 8.23 -5.99 -4.58
CA HIS A 93 7.62 -6.48 -3.34
C HIS A 93 8.47 -6.13 -2.11
N LEU A 94 9.79 -6.24 -2.21
CA LEU A 94 10.71 -5.80 -1.17
C LEU A 94 10.56 -4.30 -0.86
N ALA A 95 10.55 -3.45 -1.89
CA ALA A 95 10.32 -2.01 -1.74
C ALA A 95 8.97 -1.68 -1.10
N LYS A 96 7.89 -2.35 -1.54
CA LYS A 96 6.54 -2.18 -0.98
C LYS A 96 6.46 -2.66 0.47
N ALA A 97 7.20 -3.70 0.87
CA ALA A 97 7.27 -4.14 2.27
C ALA A 97 7.87 -3.07 3.20
N TYR A 98 8.91 -2.35 2.74
CA TYR A 98 9.47 -1.21 3.48
C TYR A 98 8.49 -0.03 3.53
N ALA A 99 7.88 0.33 2.40
CA ALA A 99 6.91 1.42 2.34
C ALA A 99 5.74 1.19 3.31
N LEU A 100 5.21 -0.03 3.34
CA LEU A 100 4.16 -0.42 4.28
C LEU A 100 4.64 -0.41 5.74
N ASP A 101 5.89 -0.80 6.02
CA ASP A 101 6.40 -0.79 7.39
C ASP A 101 6.42 0.63 7.99
N PHE A 102 6.88 1.61 7.21
CA PHE A 102 6.85 3.02 7.61
C PHE A 102 5.41 3.54 7.75
N ALA A 103 4.53 3.24 6.79
CA ALA A 103 3.14 3.66 6.83
C ALA A 103 2.36 3.08 8.03
N LEU A 104 2.58 1.79 8.34
CA LEU A 104 1.97 1.13 9.50
C LEU A 104 2.56 1.63 10.83
N THR A 105 3.83 2.05 10.82
CA THR A 105 4.49 2.72 11.97
C THR A 105 3.90 4.07 12.25
N TYR A 106 3.66 4.87 11.22
CA TYR A 106 2.90 6.09 11.34
C TYR A 106 1.48 5.85 11.90
N LEU A 107 0.72 4.91 11.32
CA LEU A 107 -0.63 4.59 11.78
C LEU A 107 -0.65 4.16 13.24
N SER A 108 0.30 3.33 13.66
CA SER A 108 0.40 2.86 15.05
C SER A 108 0.68 4.01 16.02
N LYS A 109 1.61 4.91 15.67
CA LYS A 109 1.92 6.09 16.49
C LYS A 109 0.71 7.02 16.62
N ARG A 110 -0.01 7.27 15.53
CA ARG A 110 -1.25 8.05 15.57
C ARG A 110 -2.32 7.39 16.42
N TYR A 111 -2.52 6.08 16.26
CA TYR A 111 -3.52 5.36 17.06
C TYR A 111 -3.21 5.43 18.55
N VAL A 112 -1.95 5.25 18.96
CA VAL A 112 -1.55 5.34 20.37
C VAL A 112 -1.74 6.76 20.92
N ASN A 113 -1.41 7.79 20.14
CA ASN A 113 -1.45 9.19 20.56
C ASN A 113 -2.77 9.90 20.17
N ARG A 114 -3.84 9.15 19.90
CA ARG A 114 -5.10 9.70 19.36
C ARG A 114 -5.84 10.56 20.39
N THR A 115 -6.41 11.65 19.91
CA THR A 115 -7.47 12.40 20.61
C THR A 115 -8.85 11.98 20.10
N ASP A 116 -9.93 12.45 20.75
CA ASP A 116 -11.30 12.17 20.30
C ASP A 116 -11.60 12.76 18.91
N GLU A 117 -10.90 13.84 18.53
CA GLU A 117 -11.04 14.51 17.23
C GLU A 117 -10.41 13.68 16.09
N ASP A 118 -9.35 12.92 16.39
CA ASP A 118 -8.60 12.13 15.42
C ASP A 118 -9.27 10.80 15.03
N ILE A 119 -10.22 10.32 15.84
CA ILE A 119 -10.76 8.95 15.76
C ILE A 119 -11.23 8.61 14.34
N ARG A 120 -11.96 9.52 13.70
CA ARG A 120 -12.56 9.27 12.38
C ARG A 120 -11.53 9.23 11.25
N GLU A 121 -10.49 10.06 11.33
CA GLU A 121 -9.38 10.01 10.37
C GLU A 121 -8.60 8.71 10.54
N ILE A 122 -8.31 8.35 11.79
CA ILE A 122 -7.60 7.11 12.13
C ILE A 122 -8.40 5.87 11.71
N GLU A 123 -9.73 5.87 11.88
CA GLU A 123 -10.63 4.81 11.40
C GLU A 123 -10.52 4.61 9.88
N THR A 124 -10.54 5.70 9.13
CA THR A 124 -10.40 5.71 7.67
C THR A 124 -9.04 5.16 7.26
N LEU A 125 -7.97 5.63 7.90
CA LEU A 125 -6.61 5.17 7.63
C LEU A 125 -6.40 3.70 8.01
N ALA A 126 -6.90 3.28 9.17
CA ALA A 126 -6.79 1.90 9.63
C ALA A 126 -7.54 0.94 8.69
N ALA A 127 -8.73 1.31 8.22
CA ALA A 127 -9.46 0.52 7.23
C ALA A 127 -8.67 0.35 5.92
N GLY A 128 -8.12 1.45 5.38
CA GLY A 128 -7.35 1.43 4.13
C GLY A 128 -6.03 0.69 4.24
N MET A 129 -5.26 0.96 5.29
CA MET A 129 -3.97 0.29 5.55
C MET A 129 -4.15 -1.20 5.82
N LYS A 130 -5.22 -1.59 6.55
CA LYS A 130 -5.58 -3.00 6.75
C LYS A 130 -5.82 -3.67 5.40
N ALA A 131 -6.70 -3.12 4.57
CA ALA A 131 -7.04 -3.73 3.29
C ALA A 131 -5.82 -3.82 2.35
N TYR A 132 -5.10 -2.71 2.19
CA TYR A 132 -3.98 -2.62 1.26
C TYR A 132 -2.80 -3.52 1.66
N ALA A 133 -2.43 -3.57 2.95
CA ALA A 133 -1.32 -4.39 3.41
C ALA A 133 -1.65 -5.90 3.41
N THR A 134 -2.89 -6.31 3.67
CA THR A 134 -3.26 -7.73 3.69
C THR A 134 -3.46 -8.31 2.29
N TRP A 135 -3.93 -7.52 1.33
CA TRP A 135 -3.84 -7.90 -0.09
C TRP A 135 -2.40 -8.06 -0.55
N PHE A 136 -1.53 -7.09 -0.22
CA PHE A 136 -0.10 -7.20 -0.48
C PHE A 136 0.52 -8.45 0.15
N THR A 137 0.14 -8.79 1.39
CA THR A 137 0.66 -9.97 2.08
C THR A 137 0.37 -11.25 1.29
N THR A 138 -0.89 -11.42 0.88
CA THR A 138 -1.35 -12.57 0.10
C THR A 138 -0.63 -12.68 -1.25
N GLU A 139 -0.45 -11.55 -1.93
CA GLU A 139 0.25 -11.44 -3.21
C GLU A 139 1.74 -11.75 -3.07
N ALA A 140 2.43 -11.09 -2.12
CA ALA A 140 3.86 -11.24 -1.90
C ALA A 140 4.25 -12.67 -1.54
N ILE A 141 3.50 -13.34 -0.64
CA ILE A 141 3.77 -14.73 -0.27
C ILE A 141 3.58 -15.64 -1.48
N GLN A 142 2.53 -15.41 -2.27
CA GLN A 142 2.24 -16.20 -3.46
C GLN A 142 3.34 -16.04 -4.53
N GLU A 143 3.80 -14.82 -4.74
CA GLU A 143 4.89 -14.49 -5.67
C GLU A 143 6.21 -15.12 -5.22
N CYS A 144 6.54 -15.00 -3.92
CA CYS A 144 7.75 -15.59 -3.33
C CYS A 144 7.77 -17.12 -3.49
N ARG A 145 6.63 -17.78 -3.27
CA ARG A 145 6.46 -19.22 -3.48
C ARG A 145 6.79 -19.62 -4.92
N GLU A 146 6.22 -18.91 -5.89
CA GLU A 146 6.43 -19.19 -7.31
C GLU A 146 7.83 -18.81 -7.79
N ALA A 147 8.46 -17.79 -7.20
CA ALA A 147 9.84 -17.43 -7.45
C ALA A 147 10.82 -18.54 -6.99
N CYS A 148 10.45 -19.32 -5.97
CA CYS A 148 11.24 -20.47 -5.53
C CYS A 148 11.04 -21.74 -6.37
N GLY A 149 10.20 -21.70 -7.42
CA GLY A 149 9.92 -22.85 -8.29
C GLY A 149 9.36 -24.05 -7.52
N GLY A 150 9.74 -25.26 -7.92
CA GLY A 150 9.26 -26.50 -7.26
C GLY A 150 9.61 -26.58 -5.76
N LYS A 151 10.75 -26.01 -5.36
CA LYS A 151 11.15 -25.93 -3.94
C LYS A 151 10.17 -25.08 -3.12
N GLY A 152 9.61 -24.03 -3.70
CA GLY A 152 8.57 -23.23 -3.04
C GLY A 152 7.27 -23.99 -2.75
N TYR A 153 7.01 -25.11 -3.43
CA TYR A 153 5.81 -25.93 -3.18
C TYR A 153 5.96 -26.91 -2.01
N LEU A 154 7.18 -27.22 -1.60
CA LEU A 154 7.42 -28.17 -0.50
C LEU A 154 7.07 -27.50 0.84
N ALA A 155 6.30 -28.21 1.67
CA ALA A 155 5.83 -27.71 2.97
C ALA A 155 6.96 -27.30 3.91
N GLU A 156 8.11 -27.99 3.85
CA GLU A 156 9.34 -27.66 4.59
C GLU A 156 9.87 -26.23 4.35
N ASN A 157 9.41 -25.55 3.29
CA ASN A 157 9.79 -24.18 2.94
C ASN A 157 8.72 -23.14 3.29
N ARG A 158 7.67 -23.57 3.99
CA ARG A 158 6.72 -22.75 4.77
C ARG A 158 5.86 -21.74 4.03
N PHE A 159 6.02 -21.55 2.72
CA PHE A 159 5.18 -20.61 1.98
C PHE A 159 3.68 -20.95 2.04
N ALA A 160 3.33 -22.23 2.01
CA ALA A 160 1.95 -22.69 2.14
C ALA A 160 1.37 -22.35 3.52
N ASP A 161 2.12 -22.65 4.59
CA ASP A 161 1.70 -22.37 5.97
C ASP A 161 1.59 -20.86 6.22
N LEU A 162 2.60 -20.08 5.81
CA LEU A 162 2.56 -18.61 5.90
C LEU A 162 1.35 -18.02 5.20
N LYS A 163 0.97 -18.57 4.05
CA LYS A 163 -0.21 -18.13 3.30
C LYS A 163 -1.51 -18.53 4.02
N ALA A 164 -1.61 -19.77 4.46
CA ALA A 164 -2.79 -20.29 5.16
C ALA A 164 -3.06 -19.56 6.49
N ASP A 165 -2.00 -19.17 7.21
CA ASP A 165 -2.14 -18.44 8.47
C ASP A 165 -2.54 -16.98 8.28
N SER A 166 -2.20 -16.37 7.13
CA SER A 166 -2.36 -14.94 6.89
C SER A 166 -3.49 -14.56 5.92
N ASP A 167 -4.00 -15.48 5.11
CA ASP A 167 -5.03 -15.18 4.10
C ASP A 167 -6.35 -14.70 4.74
N ILE A 168 -6.68 -15.19 5.93
CA ILE A 168 -7.84 -14.76 6.74
C ILE A 168 -7.82 -13.26 7.04
N PHE A 169 -6.63 -12.63 7.02
CA PHE A 169 -6.49 -11.19 7.25
C PHE A 169 -7.13 -10.34 6.17
N THR A 170 -7.44 -10.90 4.99
CA THR A 170 -8.22 -10.22 3.95
C THR A 170 -9.72 -10.18 4.25
N THR A 171 -10.19 -11.00 5.19
CA THR A 171 -11.63 -11.23 5.45
C THR A 171 -12.06 -10.73 6.83
N PHE A 172 -11.37 -11.13 7.90
CA PHE A 172 -11.76 -10.72 9.26
C PHE A 172 -11.43 -9.23 9.53
N GLU A 173 -11.92 -8.67 10.64
CA GLU A 173 -11.80 -7.22 10.94
C GLU A 173 -12.41 -6.28 9.87
N GLY A 174 -13.24 -6.86 8.99
CA GLY A 174 -13.89 -6.23 7.84
C GLY A 174 -13.29 -6.71 6.52
N ASP A 175 -14.15 -7.19 5.61
CA ASP A 175 -13.76 -7.52 4.24
C ASP A 175 -13.02 -6.35 3.60
N ASN A 176 -11.90 -6.64 2.92
CA ASN A 176 -11.05 -5.60 2.35
C ASN A 176 -11.79 -4.69 1.36
N THR A 177 -12.69 -5.23 0.53
CA THR A 177 -13.45 -4.44 -0.45
C THR A 177 -14.43 -3.49 0.25
N VAL A 178 -15.14 -3.99 1.26
CA VAL A 178 -16.04 -3.19 2.09
C VAL A 178 -15.28 -2.09 2.85
N LEU A 179 -14.08 -2.39 3.35
CA LEU A 179 -13.23 -1.40 4.01
C LEU A 179 -12.79 -0.31 3.02
N MET A 180 -12.43 -0.65 1.78
CA MET A 180 -12.12 0.36 0.75
C MET A 180 -13.32 1.25 0.41
N GLN A 181 -14.55 0.71 0.46
CA GLN A 181 -15.75 1.55 0.35
C GLN A 181 -15.90 2.52 1.53
N LEU A 182 -15.55 2.10 2.75
CA LEU A 182 -15.52 2.98 3.92
C LEU A 182 -14.46 4.06 3.77
N VAL A 183 -13.27 3.73 3.27
CA VAL A 183 -12.21 4.71 2.97
C VAL A 183 -12.71 5.77 2.01
N ALA A 184 -13.27 5.37 0.87
CA ALA A 184 -13.79 6.30 -0.13
C ALA A 184 -14.86 7.25 0.44
N LYS A 185 -15.76 6.73 1.29
CA LYS A 185 -16.76 7.54 2.00
C LYS A 185 -16.12 8.52 2.97
N GLY A 186 -15.08 8.10 3.70
CA GLY A 186 -14.30 8.96 4.59
C GLY A 186 -13.68 10.13 3.82
N VAL A 187 -12.96 9.84 2.73
CA VAL A 187 -12.32 10.85 1.87
C VAL A 187 -13.35 11.82 1.27
N LEU A 188 -14.48 11.32 0.77
CA LEU A 188 -15.57 12.16 0.25
C LEU A 188 -16.21 13.04 1.32
N SER A 189 -16.28 12.55 2.56
CA SER A 189 -16.87 13.30 3.68
C SER A 189 -15.96 14.44 4.11
N GLU A 190 -14.65 14.22 4.18
CA GLU A 190 -13.67 15.28 4.47
C GLU A 190 -13.66 16.32 3.36
N PHE A 191 -13.62 15.86 2.11
CA PHE A 191 -13.78 16.73 0.95
C PHE A 191 -15.00 17.62 1.12
N ARG A 192 -16.19 17.03 1.34
CA ARG A 192 -17.44 17.79 1.54
C ARG A 192 -17.34 18.81 2.68
N LYS A 193 -16.70 18.51 3.80
CA LYS A 193 -16.54 19.44 4.94
C LYS A 193 -15.74 20.66 4.56
N GLU A 194 -14.59 20.47 3.92
CA GLU A 194 -13.74 21.56 3.40
C GLU A 194 -14.57 22.51 2.49
N PHE A 195 -15.50 21.99 1.67
CA PHE A 195 -16.35 22.84 0.80
C PHE A 195 -17.50 23.55 1.52
N HIS A 196 -18.07 22.96 2.58
CA HIS A 196 -19.15 23.64 3.33
C HIS A 196 -18.60 24.79 4.19
N GLU A 197 -17.34 24.69 4.62
CA GLU A 197 -16.68 25.72 5.43
C GLU A 197 -16.14 26.89 4.60
N GLU A 198 -15.67 26.65 3.36
CA GLU A 198 -15.04 27.71 2.53
C GLU A 198 -15.89 28.19 1.33
N GLY A 199 -17.04 27.57 1.06
CA GLY A 199 -18.00 27.98 0.03
C GLY A 199 -17.56 27.73 -1.43
N THR A 200 -18.48 27.96 -2.38
CA THR A 200 -18.32 27.67 -3.82
C THR A 200 -17.13 28.40 -4.48
N TRP A 201 -16.65 29.49 -3.88
CA TRP A 201 -15.48 30.25 -4.33
C TRP A 201 -14.15 29.58 -3.99
N ALA A 202 -14.09 28.79 -2.92
CA ALA A 202 -12.95 27.93 -2.62
C ALA A 202 -12.86 26.75 -3.60
N MET A 203 -13.97 26.26 -4.16
CA MET A 203 -13.91 25.31 -5.28
C MET A 203 -13.19 25.92 -6.48
N LEU A 204 -13.51 27.16 -6.88
CA LEU A 204 -12.85 27.86 -7.99
C LEU A 204 -11.40 28.26 -7.67
N ARG A 205 -11.05 28.62 -6.42
CA ARG A 205 -9.67 28.88 -6.00
C ARG A 205 -8.86 27.60 -5.81
N TYR A 206 -9.43 26.52 -5.29
CA TYR A 206 -8.77 25.22 -5.23
C TYR A 206 -8.49 24.69 -6.64
N LEU A 207 -9.47 24.84 -7.55
CA LEU A 207 -9.29 24.62 -8.99
C LEU A 207 -8.37 25.65 -9.67
N GLY A 208 -8.05 26.78 -9.06
CA GLY A 208 -7.20 27.82 -9.65
C GLY A 208 -5.75 27.75 -9.15
N ASP A 209 -5.56 27.74 -7.83
CA ASP A 209 -4.29 27.82 -7.13
C ASP A 209 -3.49 26.51 -7.19
N ARG A 210 -4.13 25.34 -7.29
CA ARG A 210 -3.44 24.01 -7.36
C ARG A 210 -3.55 23.32 -8.72
N VAL A 211 -4.54 23.68 -9.53
CA VAL A 211 -4.44 23.42 -10.97
C VAL A 211 -3.35 24.30 -11.55
N SER A 212 -3.00 25.47 -11.00
CA SER A 212 -1.78 26.20 -11.38
C SER A 212 -0.48 25.37 -11.16
N THR A 213 -0.35 24.68 -10.02
CA THR A 213 0.80 23.78 -9.74
C THR A 213 0.75 22.50 -10.58
N ALA A 214 -0.43 21.93 -10.81
CA ALA A 214 -0.62 20.79 -11.74
C ALA A 214 -0.61 21.20 -13.23
N ILE A 215 -0.81 22.49 -13.57
CA ILE A 215 -0.68 23.09 -14.91
C ILE A 215 0.80 23.23 -15.23
N SER A 216 1.65 23.54 -14.25
CA SER A 216 3.10 23.44 -14.40
C SER A 216 3.52 22.03 -14.81
N GLU A 217 2.85 20.99 -14.29
CA GLU A 217 3.09 19.61 -14.69
C GLU A 217 2.37 19.18 -15.98
N ARG A 218 1.25 19.82 -16.36
CA ARG A 218 0.66 19.73 -17.71
C ARG A 218 1.42 20.53 -18.76
N ASN A 219 2.48 21.24 -18.38
CA ASN A 219 3.41 21.81 -19.34
C ASN A 219 3.88 20.68 -20.27
N PRO A 220 3.75 20.82 -21.60
CA PRO A 220 4.18 19.83 -22.57
C PRO A 220 5.62 19.33 -22.34
N ILE A 221 6.45 20.17 -21.71
CA ILE A 221 7.81 19.84 -21.31
C ILE A 221 7.80 18.84 -20.14
N VAL A 222 7.12 19.11 -19.02
CA VAL A 222 7.14 18.27 -17.80
C VAL A 222 6.45 16.90 -17.98
N ILE A 223 5.38 16.82 -18.78
CA ILE A 223 4.72 15.55 -19.14
C ILE A 223 5.57 14.68 -20.09
N ARG A 224 6.53 15.29 -20.80
CA ARG A 224 7.48 14.59 -21.70
C ARG A 224 8.86 14.43 -21.08
N THR A 225 9.18 15.16 -20.00
CA THR A 225 10.49 15.07 -19.34
C THR A 225 10.74 13.64 -18.89
N THR A 226 11.73 13.03 -19.53
CA THR A 226 12.29 11.72 -19.18
C THR A 226 13.64 11.85 -18.52
N ASP A 227 14.01 13.07 -18.09
CA ASP A 227 15.25 13.29 -17.38
C ASP A 227 15.28 12.43 -16.11
N ARG A 228 16.43 11.81 -15.85
CA ARG A 228 16.57 10.86 -14.75
C ARG A 228 16.40 11.53 -13.39
N THR A 229 16.90 12.76 -13.22
CA THR A 229 16.79 13.49 -11.96
C THR A 229 15.33 13.81 -11.65
N HIS A 230 14.55 14.16 -12.68
CA HIS A 230 13.10 14.33 -12.58
C HIS A 230 12.38 13.03 -12.24
N LEU A 231 12.66 11.93 -12.97
CA LEU A 231 11.98 10.65 -12.74
C LEU A 231 12.28 10.04 -11.37
N LEU A 232 13.39 10.42 -10.74
CA LEU A 232 13.80 9.93 -9.42
C LEU A 232 13.50 10.92 -8.29
N SER A 233 12.90 12.09 -8.58
CA SER A 233 12.63 13.11 -7.57
C SER A 233 11.40 12.76 -6.74
N ASP A 234 11.50 13.02 -5.44
CA ASP A 234 10.40 12.81 -4.50
C ASP A 234 9.20 13.70 -4.81
N GLU A 235 9.45 14.91 -5.31
CA GLU A 235 8.42 15.86 -5.76
C GLU A 235 7.59 15.28 -6.90
N PHE A 236 8.21 14.74 -7.95
CA PHE A 236 7.48 14.13 -9.07
C PHE A 236 6.64 12.94 -8.59
N HIS A 237 7.20 12.10 -7.72
CA HIS A 237 6.49 10.94 -7.18
C HIS A 237 5.26 11.37 -6.37
N PHE A 238 5.44 12.29 -5.43
CA PHE A 238 4.36 12.77 -4.58
C PHE A 238 3.26 13.45 -5.40
N ASN A 239 3.64 14.33 -6.34
CA ASN A 239 2.68 15.05 -7.19
C ASN A 239 1.88 14.09 -8.10
N ALA A 240 2.51 13.04 -8.65
CA ALA A 240 1.81 12.05 -9.46
C ALA A 240 0.74 11.29 -8.65
N PHE A 241 1.06 10.88 -7.42
CA PHE A 241 0.12 10.19 -6.54
C PHE A 241 -1.00 11.12 -6.07
N LEU A 242 -0.65 12.35 -5.66
CA LEU A 242 -1.61 13.37 -5.26
C LEU A 242 -2.56 13.72 -6.41
N TYR A 243 -2.05 13.87 -7.63
CA TYR A 243 -2.87 14.11 -8.82
C TYR A 243 -3.84 12.96 -9.07
N ARG A 244 -3.40 11.69 -8.95
CA ARG A 244 -4.26 10.52 -9.09
C ARG A 244 -5.42 10.54 -8.09
N GLU A 245 -5.11 10.69 -6.80
CA GLU A 245 -6.13 10.74 -5.74
C GLU A 245 -7.11 11.90 -5.98
N LYS A 246 -6.60 13.12 -6.16
CA LYS A 246 -7.47 14.30 -6.31
C LYS A 246 -8.32 14.23 -7.57
N SER A 247 -7.76 13.81 -8.70
CA SER A 247 -8.54 13.67 -9.94
C SER A 247 -9.68 12.66 -9.80
N LEU A 248 -9.42 11.51 -9.17
CA LEU A 248 -10.44 10.51 -8.86
C LEU A 248 -11.51 11.09 -7.92
N LEU A 249 -11.09 11.74 -6.84
CA LEU A 249 -12.00 12.37 -5.87
C LEU A 249 -12.95 13.37 -6.53
N TYR A 250 -12.42 14.26 -7.36
CA TYR A 250 -13.20 15.26 -8.08
C TYR A 250 -14.21 14.59 -9.02
N SER A 251 -13.74 13.70 -9.89
CA SER A 251 -14.62 13.07 -10.87
C SER A 251 -15.67 12.17 -10.21
N LEU A 252 -15.37 11.57 -9.06
CA LEU A 252 -16.33 10.80 -8.28
C LEU A 252 -17.40 11.70 -7.66
N ALA A 253 -17.00 12.81 -7.04
CA ALA A 253 -17.92 13.77 -6.46
C ALA A 253 -18.85 14.37 -7.53
N GLU A 254 -18.33 14.70 -8.71
CA GLU A 254 -19.13 15.16 -9.86
C GLU A 254 -20.11 14.10 -10.35
N ARG A 255 -19.67 12.86 -10.51
CA ARG A 255 -20.52 11.76 -10.96
C ARG A 255 -21.66 11.47 -9.98
N ILE A 256 -21.37 11.41 -8.67
CA ILE A 256 -22.40 11.26 -7.63
C ILE A 256 -23.37 12.44 -7.68
N ARG A 257 -22.87 13.68 -7.80
CA ARG A 257 -23.71 14.88 -7.88
C ARG A 257 -24.61 14.86 -9.13
N GLY A 258 -24.09 14.40 -10.27
CA GLY A 258 -24.85 14.24 -11.52
C GLY A 258 -26.03 13.28 -11.34
N LEU A 259 -25.78 12.08 -10.82
CA LEU A 259 -26.82 11.08 -10.57
C LEU A 259 -27.88 11.57 -9.57
N VAL A 260 -27.47 12.30 -8.53
CA VAL A 260 -28.42 12.90 -7.58
C VAL A 260 -29.30 13.96 -8.25
N LYS A 261 -28.74 14.77 -9.16
CA LYS A 261 -29.51 15.74 -9.94
C LYS A 261 -30.50 15.07 -10.91
N GLU A 262 -30.19 13.87 -11.37
CA GLU A 262 -31.09 13.04 -12.19
C GLU A 262 -32.21 12.38 -11.37
N GLY A 263 -32.29 12.65 -10.06
CA GLY A 263 -33.36 12.18 -9.18
C GLY A 263 -33.02 10.93 -8.37
N MET A 264 -31.79 10.40 -8.50
CA MET A 264 -31.33 9.28 -7.70
C MET A 264 -31.10 9.72 -6.25
N ASN A 265 -31.46 8.89 -5.27
CA ASN A 265 -31.08 9.19 -3.89
C ASN A 265 -29.56 9.02 -3.69
N ALA A 266 -29.00 9.63 -2.65
CA ALA A 266 -27.56 9.63 -2.43
C ALA A 266 -26.96 8.23 -2.21
N PHE A 267 -27.72 7.29 -1.66
CA PHE A 267 -27.26 5.92 -1.44
C PHE A 267 -27.12 5.18 -2.78
N ASP A 268 -28.14 5.24 -3.63
CA ASP A 268 -28.14 4.59 -4.95
C ASP A 268 -27.10 5.24 -5.88
N ALA A 269 -26.90 6.56 -5.78
CA ALA A 269 -25.87 7.27 -6.55
C ALA A 269 -24.45 6.83 -6.15
N ALA A 270 -24.20 6.61 -4.86
CA ALA A 270 -22.95 6.05 -4.38
C ALA A 270 -22.79 4.58 -4.82
N LEU A 271 -23.85 3.79 -4.75
CA LEU A 271 -23.88 2.39 -5.20
C LEU A 271 -23.50 2.28 -6.69
N ALA A 272 -24.07 3.13 -7.54
CA ALA A 272 -23.75 3.20 -8.97
C ALA A 272 -22.29 3.63 -9.27
N CYS A 273 -21.58 4.17 -8.28
CA CYS A 273 -20.20 4.65 -8.39
C CYS A 273 -19.17 3.76 -7.66
N GLN A 274 -19.55 2.58 -7.15
CA GLN A 274 -18.69 1.77 -6.26
C GLN A 274 -17.30 1.44 -6.81
N THR A 275 -17.17 1.13 -8.10
CA THR A 275 -15.86 0.84 -8.69
C THR A 275 -14.94 2.06 -8.69
N HIS A 276 -15.51 3.24 -8.90
CA HIS A 276 -14.79 4.50 -8.79
C HIS A 276 -14.43 4.84 -7.34
N MET A 277 -15.29 4.50 -6.38
CA MET A 277 -14.98 4.59 -4.96
C MET A 277 -13.77 3.72 -4.58
N LEU A 278 -13.69 2.47 -5.08
CA LEU A 278 -12.53 1.60 -4.85
C LEU A 278 -11.24 2.20 -5.41
N ALA A 279 -11.28 2.73 -6.64
CA ALA A 279 -10.12 3.38 -7.25
C ALA A 279 -9.64 4.60 -6.45
N LEU A 280 -10.57 5.45 -5.97
CA LEU A 280 -10.24 6.57 -5.09
C LEU A 280 -9.60 6.10 -3.78
N ALA A 281 -10.19 5.10 -3.12
CA ALA A 281 -9.67 4.58 -1.87
C ALA A 281 -8.24 4.03 -2.02
N GLU A 282 -7.97 3.30 -3.10
CA GLU A 282 -6.64 2.80 -3.42
C GLU A 282 -5.64 3.95 -3.63
N ALA A 283 -6.00 4.93 -4.47
CA ALA A 283 -5.14 6.09 -4.72
C ALA A 283 -4.82 6.88 -3.44
N PHE A 284 -5.81 7.03 -2.55
CA PHE A 284 -5.61 7.65 -1.24
C PHE A 284 -4.61 6.87 -0.38
N VAL A 285 -4.79 5.55 -0.24
CA VAL A 285 -3.90 4.73 0.58
C VAL A 285 -2.48 4.71 0.01
N GLU A 286 -2.32 4.55 -1.31
CA GLU A 286 -1.03 4.61 -1.99
C GLU A 286 -0.31 5.94 -1.76
N ARG A 287 -1.02 7.07 -1.86
CA ARG A 287 -0.44 8.40 -1.60
C ARG A 287 0.01 8.53 -0.16
N VAL A 288 -0.80 8.08 0.81
CA VAL A 288 -0.42 8.11 2.24
C VAL A 288 0.81 7.24 2.46
N VAL A 289 0.88 6.03 1.90
CA VAL A 289 2.04 5.14 2.04
C VAL A 289 3.31 5.81 1.51
N LEU A 290 3.27 6.40 0.31
CA LEU A 290 4.40 7.11 -0.27
C LEU A 290 4.82 8.30 0.60
N GLU A 291 3.86 9.13 1.00
CA GLU A 291 4.12 10.33 1.81
C GLU A 291 4.82 9.98 3.13
N GLN A 292 4.33 8.96 3.84
CA GLN A 292 4.93 8.57 5.12
C GLN A 292 6.30 7.92 4.92
N PHE A 293 6.55 7.25 3.79
CA PHE A 293 7.87 6.73 3.49
C PHE A 293 8.88 7.86 3.24
N GLN A 294 8.52 8.85 2.42
CA GLN A 294 9.37 10.02 2.17
C GLN A 294 9.66 10.80 3.44
N LYS A 295 8.64 11.09 4.26
CA LYS A 295 8.82 11.76 5.56
C LYS A 295 9.75 10.99 6.50
N ALA A 296 9.58 9.67 6.58
CA ALA A 296 10.44 8.84 7.43
C ALA A 296 11.90 8.82 6.96
N ILE A 297 12.16 8.97 5.66
CA ILE A 297 13.52 9.09 5.11
C ILE A 297 14.11 10.45 5.48
N ASP A 298 13.35 11.53 5.37
CA ASP A 298 13.83 12.87 5.67
C ASP A 298 14.06 13.07 7.18
N GLU A 299 13.30 12.37 8.03
CA GLU A 299 13.48 12.32 9.49
C GLU A 299 14.55 11.32 9.94
N GLN A 300 15.15 10.56 9.03
CA GLN A 300 16.15 9.55 9.39
C GLN A 300 17.44 10.21 9.90
N ALA A 301 17.78 9.91 11.15
CA ALA A 301 18.96 10.45 11.82
C ALA A 301 20.28 9.93 11.22
N ASP A 302 20.28 8.67 10.75
CA ASP A 302 21.44 8.09 10.09
C ASP A 302 21.46 8.43 8.59
N ALA A 303 22.31 9.39 8.23
CA ALA A 303 22.48 9.85 6.86
C ALA A 303 22.99 8.73 5.92
N GLU A 304 23.67 7.70 6.43
CA GLU A 304 24.17 6.59 5.61
C GLU A 304 23.05 5.66 5.12
N LEU A 305 21.91 5.63 5.82
CA LEU A 305 20.75 4.83 5.43
C LEU A 305 19.88 5.53 4.38
N GLN A 306 19.94 6.86 4.28
CA GLN A 306 19.08 7.61 3.37
C GLN A 306 19.22 7.18 1.90
N PRO A 307 20.42 6.94 1.33
CA PRO A 307 20.55 6.54 -0.07
C PRO A 307 19.83 5.23 -0.41
N ILE A 308 19.94 4.21 0.44
CA ILE A 308 19.31 2.91 0.19
C ILE A 308 17.80 2.97 0.41
N LEU A 309 17.34 3.68 1.44
CA LEU A 309 15.91 3.89 1.68
C LEU A 309 15.26 4.71 0.55
N ARG A 310 15.96 5.72 0.02
CA ARG A 310 15.48 6.53 -1.10
C ARG A 310 15.37 5.70 -2.38
N LYS A 311 16.30 4.78 -2.66
CA LYS A 311 16.16 3.82 -3.78
C LYS A 311 14.94 2.91 -3.63
N LEU A 312 14.66 2.41 -2.42
CA LEU A 312 13.45 1.61 -2.15
C LEU A 312 12.18 2.43 -2.35
N CYS A 313 12.15 3.66 -1.86
CA CYS A 313 11.03 4.59 -2.06
C CYS A 313 10.80 4.89 -3.54
N GLN A 314 11.86 5.19 -4.29
CA GLN A 314 11.80 5.41 -5.73
C GLN A 314 11.28 4.17 -6.48
N LEU A 315 11.69 2.96 -6.10
CA LEU A 315 11.20 1.73 -6.71
C LEU A 315 9.70 1.54 -6.40
N TYR A 316 9.28 1.72 -5.16
CA TYR A 316 7.86 1.65 -4.78
C TYR A 316 7.02 2.66 -5.57
N ALA A 317 7.46 3.92 -5.64
CA ALA A 317 6.75 4.99 -6.32
C ALA A 317 6.60 4.73 -7.82
N LEU A 318 7.72 4.48 -8.51
CA LEU A 318 7.73 4.29 -9.95
C LEU A 318 7.05 2.99 -10.37
N HIS A 319 7.18 1.92 -9.59
CA HIS A 319 6.47 0.68 -9.86
C HIS A 319 4.95 0.87 -9.73
N THR A 320 4.49 1.59 -8.69
CA THR A 320 3.05 1.89 -8.52
C THR A 320 2.52 2.75 -9.67
N ILE A 321 3.29 3.77 -10.11
CA ILE A 321 2.95 4.57 -11.31
C ILE A 321 2.88 3.69 -12.56
N GLU A 322 3.79 2.74 -12.72
CA GLU A 322 3.79 1.80 -13.85
C GLU A 322 2.55 0.89 -13.85
N GLN A 323 2.11 0.39 -12.69
CA GLN A 323 0.89 -0.42 -12.57
C GLN A 323 -0.35 0.38 -12.99
N HIS A 324 -0.42 1.66 -12.64
CA HIS A 324 -1.53 2.55 -12.97
C HIS A 324 -1.33 3.36 -14.27
N LYS A 325 -0.36 2.99 -15.12
CA LYS A 325 0.01 3.78 -16.32
C LYS A 325 -1.17 4.03 -17.27
N GLY A 326 -2.13 3.11 -17.35
CA GLY A 326 -3.32 3.27 -18.20
C GLY A 326 -4.13 4.50 -17.80
N TRP A 327 -4.40 4.64 -16.49
CA TRP A 327 -5.09 5.80 -15.95
C TRP A 327 -4.31 7.11 -16.19
N PHE A 328 -2.98 7.10 -16.00
CA PHE A 328 -2.15 8.28 -16.23
C PHE A 328 -2.09 8.71 -17.70
N LEU A 329 -2.13 7.75 -18.63
CA LEU A 329 -2.21 8.00 -20.07
C LEU A 329 -3.59 8.57 -20.44
N GLU A 330 -4.68 8.01 -19.90
CA GLU A 330 -6.05 8.53 -20.13
C GLU A 330 -6.25 9.97 -19.64
N LYS A 331 -5.48 10.39 -18.62
CA LYS A 331 -5.51 11.74 -18.06
C LYS A 331 -4.50 12.70 -18.70
N ASP A 332 -3.79 12.26 -19.73
CA ASP A 332 -2.69 13.00 -20.38
C ASP A 332 -1.62 13.51 -19.39
N TYR A 333 -1.52 12.89 -18.21
CA TYR A 333 -0.53 13.27 -17.19
C TYR A 333 0.84 12.67 -17.51
N LEU A 334 0.87 11.46 -18.09
CA LEU A 334 2.06 10.84 -18.64
C LEU A 334 1.88 10.58 -20.12
N THR A 335 2.96 10.75 -20.88
CA THR A 335 3.01 10.35 -22.29
C THR A 335 3.57 8.94 -22.46
N GLY A 336 3.37 8.34 -23.64
CA GLY A 336 3.94 7.03 -23.98
C GLY A 336 5.48 6.97 -23.89
N VAL A 337 6.16 8.10 -24.11
CA VAL A 337 7.62 8.19 -23.96
C VAL A 337 8.02 8.15 -22.49
N LYS A 338 7.32 8.91 -21.63
CA LYS A 338 7.59 8.96 -20.19
C LYS A 338 7.29 7.62 -19.50
N THR A 339 6.21 6.94 -19.85
CA THR A 339 5.91 5.60 -19.30
C THR A 339 6.95 4.54 -19.70
N LYS A 340 7.48 4.60 -20.93
CA LYS A 340 8.61 3.74 -21.35
C LYS A 340 9.89 4.04 -20.55
N ALA A 341 10.16 5.32 -20.27
CA ALA A 341 11.31 5.73 -19.46
C ALA A 341 11.17 5.27 -18.00
N ILE A 342 9.98 5.44 -17.39
CA ILE A 342 9.67 4.92 -16.05
C ILE A 342 9.94 3.42 -15.97
N ARG A 343 9.43 2.63 -16.92
CA ARG A 343 9.69 1.18 -16.98
C ARG A 343 11.20 0.87 -16.99
N LYS A 344 11.99 1.59 -17.80
CA LYS A 344 13.45 1.40 -17.83
C LYS A 344 14.10 1.73 -16.48
N VAL A 345 13.68 2.81 -15.82
CA VAL A 345 14.20 3.20 -14.51
C VAL A 345 13.82 2.17 -13.44
N VAL A 346 12.61 1.60 -13.49
CA VAL A 346 12.20 0.50 -12.59
C VAL A 346 13.13 -0.71 -12.78
N ASP A 347 13.47 -1.08 -14.02
CA ASP A 347 14.43 -2.17 -14.28
C ASP A 347 15.81 -1.89 -13.67
N GLU A 348 16.32 -0.67 -13.86
CA GLU A 348 17.61 -0.25 -13.31
C GLU A 348 17.62 -0.21 -11.77
N LEU A 349 16.53 0.25 -11.16
CA LEU A 349 16.38 0.24 -9.69
C LEU A 349 16.34 -1.19 -9.15
N CYS A 350 15.63 -2.11 -9.83
CA CYS A 350 15.64 -3.54 -9.48
C CYS A 350 17.07 -4.12 -9.53
N SER A 351 17.83 -3.82 -10.59
CA SER A 351 19.22 -4.27 -10.75
C SER A 351 20.16 -3.66 -9.72
N THR A 352 19.95 -2.40 -9.35
CA THR A 352 20.72 -1.73 -8.30
C THR A 352 20.43 -2.35 -6.93
N LEU A 353 19.15 -2.49 -6.57
CA LEU A 353 18.74 -3.03 -5.27
C LEU A 353 19.08 -4.52 -5.10
N ARG A 354 19.25 -5.27 -6.20
CA ARG A 354 19.77 -6.63 -6.15
C ARG A 354 21.11 -6.72 -5.43
N GLN A 355 21.97 -5.69 -5.51
CA GLN A 355 23.27 -5.70 -4.83
C GLN A 355 23.11 -5.68 -3.30
N ASP A 356 22.08 -5.00 -2.81
CA ASP A 356 21.78 -4.83 -1.39
C ASP A 356 20.72 -5.82 -0.87
N ALA A 357 20.12 -6.63 -1.75
CA ALA A 357 18.95 -7.46 -1.45
C ALA A 357 19.12 -8.35 -0.21
N ARG A 358 20.33 -8.91 0.00
CA ARG A 358 20.63 -9.71 1.20
C ARG A 358 20.58 -8.87 2.47
N ALA A 359 21.23 -7.71 2.46
CA ALA A 359 21.28 -6.82 3.61
C ALA A 359 19.88 -6.29 3.95
N LEU A 360 19.08 -5.98 2.93
CA LEU A 360 17.70 -5.54 3.06
C LEU A 360 16.82 -6.59 3.74
N VAL A 361 16.81 -7.85 3.27
CA VAL A 361 16.01 -8.88 3.94
C VAL A 361 16.55 -9.26 5.32
N HIS A 362 17.87 -9.13 5.54
CA HIS A 362 18.47 -9.30 6.87
C HIS A 362 18.04 -8.20 7.84
N ALA A 363 17.89 -6.96 7.36
CA ALA A 363 17.46 -5.81 8.17
C ALA A 363 16.01 -5.95 8.69
N PHE A 364 15.23 -6.91 8.20
CA PHE A 364 13.96 -7.27 8.84
C PHE A 364 14.14 -7.89 10.24
N GLY A 365 15.34 -8.37 10.57
CA GLY A 365 15.67 -8.87 11.90
C GLY A 365 14.92 -10.16 12.28
N ILE A 366 14.54 -10.97 11.28
CA ILE A 366 13.86 -12.25 11.52
C ILE A 366 14.94 -13.31 11.81
N PRO A 367 14.99 -13.91 13.02
CA PRO A 367 15.91 -14.99 13.34
C PRO A 367 15.75 -16.17 12.37
N ASP A 368 16.86 -16.84 12.03
CA ASP A 368 16.83 -17.97 11.10
C ASP A 368 15.97 -19.13 11.64
N GLU A 369 15.90 -19.30 12.96
CA GLU A 369 15.04 -20.27 13.64
C GLU A 369 13.55 -19.96 13.47
N LEU A 370 13.20 -18.68 13.28
CA LEU A 370 11.81 -18.27 13.00
C LEU A 370 11.48 -18.28 11.51
N LEU A 371 12.50 -18.28 10.63
CA LEU A 371 12.29 -18.53 9.20
C LEU A 371 12.07 -20.01 8.91
N ALA A 372 12.82 -20.90 9.57
CA ALA A 372 12.62 -22.36 9.59
C ALA A 372 12.30 -22.99 8.22
N ALA A 373 12.90 -22.48 7.15
CA ALA A 373 12.69 -22.96 5.78
C ALA A 373 13.94 -23.69 5.30
N GLU A 374 13.84 -24.98 5.02
CA GLU A 374 14.99 -25.85 4.69
C GLU A 374 15.80 -25.32 3.49
N ILE A 375 15.17 -24.70 2.50
CA ILE A 375 15.87 -24.14 1.32
C ILE A 375 16.85 -23.01 1.62
N ILE A 376 16.83 -22.46 2.84
CA ILE A 376 17.77 -21.43 3.28
C ILE A 376 18.63 -21.85 4.48
N VAL A 377 18.36 -23.00 5.09
CA VAL A 377 19.12 -23.59 6.21
C VAL A 377 20.24 -24.50 5.67
N GLY A 378 21.42 -24.51 6.28
CA GLY A 378 22.37 -25.63 6.14
C GLY A 378 23.67 -25.44 5.34
N GLU A 379 23.92 -24.33 4.63
CA GLU A 379 25.23 -24.11 3.98
C GLU A 379 25.70 -22.65 4.09
N GLU A 380 26.94 -22.46 4.57
CA GLU A 380 27.58 -21.15 4.74
C GLU A 380 27.62 -20.38 3.41
N PHE A 381 27.19 -19.12 3.46
CA PHE A 381 27.31 -18.23 2.32
C PHE A 381 28.79 -17.93 2.04
N ILE A 382 29.33 -18.46 0.92
CA ILE A 382 30.61 -17.98 0.37
C ILE A 382 30.39 -16.54 -0.12
N LEU A 383 31.02 -15.58 0.55
CA LEU A 383 31.04 -14.19 0.10
C LEU A 383 31.78 -14.09 -1.24
N PRO A 384 31.19 -13.51 -2.29
CA PRO A 384 31.97 -13.15 -3.48
C PRO A 384 32.92 -12.02 -3.10
N GLY A 385 34.23 -12.31 -2.98
CA GLY A 385 35.25 -11.28 -2.73
C GLY A 385 36.35 -11.59 -1.71
N LYS A 386 36.49 -12.84 -1.23
CA LYS A 386 37.73 -13.29 -0.58
C LYS A 386 38.27 -14.52 -1.31
N ALA A 387 39.01 -14.28 -2.38
CA ALA A 387 40.02 -15.18 -2.92
C ALA A 387 41.30 -14.36 -3.06
#